data_AF-A0A7W8KGL7-F1
#
_entry.id   AF-A0A7W8KGL7-F1
#
_cell.length_a   1.000
_cell.length_b   1.000
_cell.length_c   1.000
_cell.angle_alpha   90.00
_cell.angle_beta   90.00
_cell.angle_gamma   90.00
#
_symmetry.space_group_name_H-M   'P 1'
#
loop_
_entity.id
_entity.type
_entity.pdbx_description
1 polymer ?
#
loop_
_entity_poly.entity_id
_entity_poly.type
_entity_poly.pdbx_seq_one_letter_code
_entity_poly.pdbx_strand_id
1 'polypeptide(L)'
;MKRLSVVLLALGSAVAQTSATPTWADLLRPTVEARQQACDAATAYEKAHPTPAGQKYASGDPSEAGRVGRKLTDDRSSPPEVKVPAGVASRVIFELPAGTVGNICANAAREGRPVKITRYSGTTQVYIQGELVALKDALKVTAALRLLDAGGRELARIDSRRDAAAKVDQGLWTRECQDNVCRWRGFSVFEFSDYDIRPETHAATQGVQLVFDRGYGPETRDYTAADFTRLSLGGK
;
A
#
# COMPACT_ATOMS: atom_id res chain seq x y z
N MET A 1 -8.81 7.34 -71.44
CA MET A 1 -9.46 7.77 -70.19
C MET A 1 -9.02 6.83 -69.06
N LYS A 2 -8.05 7.24 -68.22
CA LYS A 2 -7.61 6.48 -67.04
C LYS A 2 -8.07 7.23 -65.79
N ARG A 3 -8.91 6.58 -64.98
CA ARG A 3 -9.43 7.10 -63.71
C ARG A 3 -8.30 7.08 -62.67
N LEU A 4 -7.97 8.25 -62.11
CA LEU A 4 -7.17 8.34 -60.88
C LEU A 4 -8.11 8.14 -59.69
N SER A 5 -7.87 7.09 -58.91
CA SER A 5 -8.46 6.91 -57.59
C SER A 5 -7.61 7.69 -56.57
N VAL A 6 -8.21 8.71 -55.95
CA VAL A 6 -7.63 9.43 -54.82
C VAL A 6 -7.85 8.58 -53.57
N VAL A 7 -6.77 8.07 -52.98
CA VAL A 7 -6.78 7.43 -51.66
C VAL A 7 -6.69 8.55 -50.62
N LEU A 8 -7.77 8.80 -49.90
CA LEU A 8 -7.78 9.65 -48.71
C LEU A 8 -7.13 8.86 -47.56
N LEU A 9 -5.89 9.21 -47.18
CA LEU A 9 -5.34 8.79 -45.91
C LEU A 9 -6.02 9.58 -44.79
N ALA A 10 -6.91 8.92 -44.04
CA ALA A 10 -7.37 9.41 -42.76
C ALA A 10 -6.22 9.24 -41.74
N LEU A 11 -5.51 10.34 -41.48
CA LEU A 11 -4.61 10.46 -40.33
C LEU A 11 -5.47 10.46 -39.06
N GLY A 12 -5.63 9.28 -38.46
CA GLY A 12 -6.19 9.14 -37.12
C GLY A 12 -5.24 9.76 -36.11
N SER A 13 -5.56 10.94 -35.61
CA SER A 13 -4.88 11.55 -34.47
C SER A 13 -5.09 10.65 -33.25
N ALA A 14 -4.07 9.89 -32.87
CA ALA A 14 -4.02 9.20 -31.59
C ALA A 14 -3.96 10.26 -30.49
N VAL A 15 -5.10 10.57 -29.89
CA VAL A 15 -5.16 11.41 -28.70
C VAL A 15 -4.54 10.59 -27.57
N ALA A 16 -3.30 10.92 -27.19
CA ALA A 16 -2.69 10.39 -25.99
C ALA A 16 -3.57 10.79 -24.80
N GLN A 17 -4.33 9.83 -24.26
CA GLN A 17 -5.06 10.03 -23.01
C GLN A 17 -4.02 10.14 -21.90
N THR A 18 -3.60 11.36 -21.58
CA THR A 18 -2.85 11.64 -20.36
C THR A 18 -3.80 11.40 -19.19
N SER A 19 -3.73 10.23 -18.58
CA SER A 19 -4.43 9.94 -17.34
C SER A 19 -4.00 10.98 -16.31
N ALA A 20 -4.95 11.74 -15.75
CA ALA A 20 -4.66 12.72 -14.72
C ALA A 20 -3.96 12.02 -13.53
N THR A 21 -2.95 12.68 -12.95
CA THR A 21 -2.32 12.18 -11.73
C THR A 21 -3.39 12.10 -10.62
N PRO A 22 -3.52 10.96 -9.92
CA PRO A 22 -4.53 10.83 -8.87
C PRO A 22 -4.26 11.81 -7.74
N THR A 23 -5.32 12.29 -7.08
CA THR A 23 -5.20 13.10 -5.86
C THR A 23 -5.15 12.21 -4.61
N TRP A 24 -4.73 12.76 -3.47
CA TRP A 24 -4.84 12.04 -2.19
C TRP A 24 -6.28 11.72 -1.80
N ALA A 25 -7.25 12.55 -2.20
CA ALA A 25 -8.66 12.26 -2.01
C ALA A 25 -9.09 11.00 -2.80
N ASP A 26 -8.64 10.86 -4.05
CA ASP A 26 -8.95 9.67 -4.85
C ASP A 26 -8.33 8.40 -4.27
N LEU A 27 -7.09 8.52 -3.79
CA LEU A 27 -6.31 7.40 -3.26
C LEU A 27 -6.80 6.93 -1.88
N LEU A 28 -7.08 7.86 -0.95
CA LEU A 28 -7.49 7.54 0.43
C LEU A 28 -9.00 7.35 0.56
N ARG A 29 -9.80 8.02 -0.28
CA ARG A 29 -11.27 7.93 -0.26
C ARG A 29 -11.82 7.47 -1.61
N PRO A 30 -11.38 6.31 -2.14
CA PRO A 30 -11.88 5.82 -3.41
C PRO A 30 -13.39 5.60 -3.35
N THR A 31 -14.06 5.81 -4.48
CA THR A 31 -15.50 5.58 -4.59
C THR A 31 -15.87 4.12 -4.30
N VAL A 32 -17.15 3.85 -4.08
CA VAL A 32 -17.62 2.46 -3.89
C VAL A 32 -17.33 1.64 -5.15
N GLU A 33 -17.50 2.24 -6.32
CA GLU A 33 -17.28 1.62 -7.64
C GLU A 33 -15.81 1.26 -7.83
N ALA A 34 -14.87 2.17 -7.53
CA ALA A 34 -13.43 1.88 -7.62
C ALA A 34 -13.01 0.73 -6.69
N ARG A 35 -13.59 0.66 -5.48
CA ARG A 35 -13.37 -0.45 -4.55
C ARG A 35 -13.99 -1.75 -5.04
N GLN A 36 -15.19 -1.71 -5.61
CA GLN A 36 -15.84 -2.87 -6.22
C GLN A 36 -15.03 -3.41 -7.38
N GLN A 37 -14.53 -2.54 -8.27
CA GLN A 37 -13.65 -2.94 -9.37
C GLN A 37 -12.36 -3.61 -8.86
N ALA A 38 -11.75 -3.09 -7.79
CA ALA A 38 -10.58 -3.73 -7.17
C ALA A 38 -10.91 -5.11 -6.59
N CYS A 39 -12.05 -5.22 -5.90
CA CYS A 39 -12.56 -6.48 -5.35
C CYS A 39 -12.81 -7.54 -6.44
N ASP A 40 -13.50 -7.16 -7.51
CA ASP A 40 -13.85 -8.03 -8.62
C ASP A 40 -12.60 -8.51 -9.36
N ALA A 41 -11.67 -7.59 -9.64
CA ALA A 41 -10.41 -7.92 -10.30
C ALA A 41 -9.57 -8.90 -9.47
N ALA A 42 -9.44 -8.66 -8.16
CA ALA A 42 -8.67 -9.53 -7.27
C ALA A 42 -9.35 -10.91 -7.09
N THR A 43 -10.69 -10.93 -7.02
CA THR A 43 -11.48 -12.17 -6.97
C THR A 43 -11.32 -13.00 -8.23
N ALA A 44 -11.40 -12.36 -9.41
CA ALA A 44 -11.20 -13.03 -10.69
C ALA A 44 -9.78 -13.58 -10.82
N TYR A 45 -8.78 -12.81 -10.38
CA TYR A 45 -7.39 -13.24 -10.37
C TYR A 45 -7.17 -14.46 -9.48
N GLU A 46 -7.64 -14.44 -8.23
CA GLU A 46 -7.51 -15.58 -7.31
C GLU A 46 -8.19 -16.83 -7.87
N LYS A 47 -9.33 -16.71 -8.53
CA LYS A 47 -9.99 -17.86 -9.17
C LYS A 47 -9.19 -18.44 -10.33
N ALA A 48 -8.51 -17.59 -11.10
CA ALA A 48 -7.67 -18.00 -12.24
C ALA A 48 -6.30 -18.52 -11.79
N HIS A 49 -5.77 -18.00 -10.68
CA HIS A 49 -4.46 -18.33 -10.12
C HIS A 49 -4.61 -18.61 -8.61
N PRO A 50 -5.18 -19.77 -8.22
CA PRO A 50 -5.43 -20.06 -6.82
C PRO A 50 -4.16 -19.99 -6.00
N THR A 51 -4.23 -19.25 -4.89
CA THR A 51 -3.14 -19.16 -3.93
C THR A 51 -2.76 -20.57 -3.45
N PRO A 52 -1.46 -20.94 -3.47
CA PRO A 52 -1.03 -22.28 -3.07
C PRO A 52 -1.47 -22.68 -1.66
N ALA A 53 -1.74 -23.98 -1.48
CA ALA A 53 -2.02 -24.54 -0.17
C ALA A 53 -0.87 -24.27 0.81
N GLY A 54 -1.19 -23.77 2.00
CA GLY A 54 -0.21 -23.38 3.03
C GLY A 54 0.18 -21.90 3.02
N GLN A 55 -0.13 -21.14 1.97
CA GLN A 55 0.01 -19.69 2.00
C GLN A 55 -1.17 -19.05 2.74
N LYS A 56 -0.87 -18.29 3.81
CA LYS A 56 -1.90 -17.74 4.71
C LYS A 56 -2.75 -16.66 4.04
N TYR A 57 -2.19 -15.86 3.12
CA TYR A 57 -2.89 -14.78 2.45
C TYR A 57 -2.71 -14.83 0.94
N ALA A 58 -3.80 -14.63 0.20
CA ALA A 58 -3.74 -14.36 -1.21
C ALA A 58 -3.03 -13.04 -1.46
N SER A 59 -2.01 -13.05 -2.31
CA SER A 59 -1.58 -11.84 -3.00
C SER A 59 -2.69 -11.56 -4.00
N GLY A 60 -3.60 -10.64 -3.70
CA GLY A 60 -4.69 -10.30 -4.60
C GLY A 60 -4.16 -9.53 -5.79
N ASP A 61 -3.21 -10.08 -6.56
CA ASP A 61 -2.34 -9.35 -7.48
C ASP A 61 -2.98 -9.29 -8.88
N PRO A 62 -3.76 -8.23 -9.20
CA PRO A 62 -4.05 -7.94 -10.59
C PRO A 62 -2.73 -7.59 -11.30
N SER A 63 -2.77 -7.53 -12.63
CA SER A 63 -1.66 -7.04 -13.46
C SER A 63 -1.03 -5.75 -12.91
N GLU A 64 0.19 -5.42 -13.32
CA GLU A 64 0.86 -4.16 -12.95
C GLU A 64 -0.08 -2.95 -13.05
N ALA A 65 -0.84 -2.85 -14.15
CA ALA A 65 -1.84 -1.82 -14.37
C ALA A 65 -2.95 -1.81 -13.29
N GLY A 66 -3.39 -2.97 -12.81
CA GLY A 66 -4.40 -3.08 -11.76
C GLY A 66 -3.89 -2.80 -10.34
N ARG A 67 -2.57 -2.64 -10.15
CA ARG A 67 -1.96 -2.31 -8.85
C ARG A 67 -1.61 -0.82 -8.71
N VAL A 68 -1.44 -0.11 -9.82
CA VAL A 68 -1.21 1.33 -9.84
C VAL A 68 -2.36 2.05 -9.10
N GLY A 69 -2.01 3.01 -8.24
CA GLY A 69 -2.95 3.72 -7.38
C GLY A 69 -3.52 2.89 -6.22
N ARG A 70 -3.06 1.65 -6.03
CA ARG A 70 -3.56 0.73 -5.00
C ARG A 70 -2.47 0.18 -4.10
N LYS A 71 -1.27 -0.01 -4.64
CA LYS A 71 -0.12 -0.58 -3.94
C LYS A 71 1.18 0.10 -4.34
N LEU A 72 2.03 0.36 -3.36
CA LEU A 72 3.37 0.91 -3.54
C LEU A 72 4.39 0.12 -2.72
N THR A 73 5.51 -0.28 -3.31
CA THR A 73 6.67 -0.82 -2.60
C THR A 73 7.75 0.25 -2.49
N ASP A 74 8.07 0.70 -1.28
CA ASP A 74 9.11 1.68 -1.02
C ASP A 74 10.33 1.00 -0.39
N ASP A 75 11.37 0.83 -1.22
CA ASP A 75 12.68 0.26 -0.88
C ASP A 75 13.74 1.35 -0.66
N ARG A 76 13.34 2.63 -0.61
CA ARG A 76 14.27 3.70 -0.23
C ARG A 76 14.82 3.36 1.16
N SER A 77 16.11 3.56 1.40
CA SER A 77 16.66 3.46 2.77
C SER A 77 16.15 4.60 3.64
N SER A 78 15.90 4.37 4.93
CA SER A 78 15.52 5.46 5.83
C SER A 78 16.70 6.44 5.88
N PRO A 79 16.47 7.77 5.91
CA PRO A 79 17.56 8.69 6.21
C PRO A 79 18.30 8.19 7.45
N PRO A 80 19.64 8.14 7.46
CA PRO A 80 20.37 7.64 8.61
C PRO A 80 20.21 8.61 9.78
N GLU A 81 19.21 8.38 10.62
CA GLU A 81 19.19 8.97 11.94
C GLU A 81 20.27 8.27 12.77
N VAL A 82 21.07 9.03 13.52
CA VAL A 82 22.22 8.55 14.32
C VAL A 82 21.84 7.41 15.29
N LYS A 83 20.55 7.20 15.55
CA LYS A 83 20.00 6.21 16.49
C LYS A 83 19.42 4.95 15.86
N VAL A 84 19.13 4.93 14.57
CA VAL A 84 18.50 3.77 13.90
C VAL A 84 19.58 2.97 13.17
N PRO A 85 19.89 1.73 13.60
CA PRO A 85 20.83 0.89 12.87
C PRO A 85 20.39 0.68 11.42
N ALA A 86 21.35 0.66 10.49
CA ALA A 86 21.06 0.34 9.10
C ALA A 86 20.38 -1.04 8.98
N GLY A 87 19.41 -1.18 8.08
CA GLY A 87 18.72 -2.45 7.81
C GLY A 87 17.58 -2.79 8.77
N VAL A 88 17.34 -2.00 9.82
CA VAL A 88 16.16 -2.22 10.67
C VAL A 88 14.90 -2.06 9.83
N ALA A 89 14.84 -1.11 8.87
CA ALA A 89 13.78 -0.97 7.84
C ALA A 89 14.43 -1.19 6.49
N SER A 90 13.94 -2.16 5.76
CA SER A 90 14.44 -2.44 4.41
C SER A 90 13.39 -2.17 3.33
N ARG A 91 12.11 -2.33 3.66
CA ARG A 91 11.00 -2.19 2.72
C ARG A 91 9.73 -1.76 3.42
N VAL A 92 9.00 -0.83 2.81
CA VAL A 92 7.64 -0.46 3.20
C VAL A 92 6.70 -0.85 2.06
N ILE A 93 5.62 -1.57 2.34
CA ILE A 93 4.57 -1.84 1.37
C ILE A 93 3.34 -1.09 1.81
N PHE A 94 2.89 -0.17 0.98
CA PHE A 94 1.71 0.65 1.19
C PHE A 94 0.56 0.08 0.36
N GLU A 95 -0.52 -0.35 1.02
CA GLU A 95 -1.75 -0.78 0.38
C GLU A 95 -2.84 0.22 0.71
N LEU A 96 -3.22 1.01 -0.30
CA LEU A 96 -4.27 2.00 -0.20
C LEU A 96 -5.65 1.32 -0.14
N PRO A 97 -6.71 2.02 0.26
CA PRO A 97 -8.02 1.42 0.53
C PRO A 97 -8.60 0.57 -0.60
N ALA A 98 -8.41 0.93 -1.86
CA ALA A 98 -8.82 0.07 -2.98
C ALA A 98 -8.01 -1.24 -3.05
N GLY A 99 -6.69 -1.18 -2.80
CA GLY A 99 -5.81 -2.34 -2.71
C GLY A 99 -6.14 -3.24 -1.53
N THR A 100 -6.35 -2.65 -0.34
CA THR A 100 -6.78 -3.39 0.85
C THR A 100 -8.10 -4.13 0.63
N VAL A 101 -9.10 -3.48 0.01
CA VAL A 101 -10.35 -4.15 -0.39
C VAL A 101 -10.09 -5.30 -1.37
N GLY A 102 -9.23 -5.09 -2.37
CA GLY A 102 -8.83 -6.14 -3.32
C GLY A 102 -8.29 -7.37 -2.59
N ASN A 103 -7.34 -7.19 -1.67
CA ASN A 103 -6.77 -8.28 -0.87
C ASN A 103 -7.80 -8.98 0.03
N ILE A 104 -8.71 -8.23 0.65
CA ILE A 104 -9.80 -8.80 1.44
C ILE A 104 -10.67 -9.71 0.57
N CYS A 105 -10.98 -9.27 -0.65
CA CYS A 105 -11.80 -10.02 -1.60
C CYS A 105 -11.09 -11.24 -2.19
N ALA A 106 -9.80 -11.15 -2.50
CA ALA A 106 -9.03 -12.33 -2.93
C ALA A 106 -9.01 -13.40 -1.83
N ASN A 107 -8.69 -13.03 -0.59
CA ASN A 107 -8.74 -13.94 0.55
C ASN A 107 -10.14 -14.54 0.74
N ALA A 108 -11.18 -13.72 0.56
CA ALA A 108 -12.55 -14.16 0.69
C ALA A 108 -12.96 -15.17 -0.40
N ALA A 109 -12.56 -14.92 -1.64
CA ALA A 109 -12.81 -15.81 -2.77
C ALA A 109 -12.17 -17.18 -2.56
N ARG A 110 -10.90 -17.20 -2.10
CA ARG A 110 -10.19 -18.41 -1.72
C ARG A 110 -10.92 -19.21 -0.63
N GLU A 111 -11.45 -18.51 0.36
CA GLU A 111 -12.17 -19.11 1.49
C GLU A 111 -13.65 -19.39 1.20
N GLY A 112 -14.15 -19.06 0.00
CA GLY A 112 -15.55 -19.22 -0.37
C GLY A 112 -16.51 -18.35 0.43
N ARG A 113 -16.04 -17.22 1.01
CA ARG A 113 -16.86 -16.32 1.84
C ARG A 113 -17.29 -15.05 1.07
N PRO A 114 -18.47 -14.48 1.37
CA PRO A 114 -18.89 -13.21 0.80
C PRO A 114 -18.19 -12.01 1.46
N VAL A 115 -18.09 -10.89 0.74
CA VAL A 115 -17.55 -9.61 1.24
C VAL A 115 -18.59 -8.50 1.07
N LYS A 116 -18.81 -7.72 2.12
CA LYS A 116 -19.59 -6.47 2.06
C LYS A 116 -18.62 -5.28 1.98
N ILE A 117 -18.33 -4.80 0.77
CA ILE A 117 -17.31 -3.77 0.51
C ILE A 117 -17.57 -2.48 1.27
N THR A 118 -18.84 -2.13 1.50
CA THR A 118 -19.22 -0.93 2.24
C THR A 118 -18.68 -0.87 3.68
N ARG A 119 -18.28 -2.01 4.26
CA ARG A 119 -17.69 -2.07 5.60
C ARG A 119 -16.21 -1.65 5.65
N TYR A 120 -15.51 -1.67 4.51
CA TYR A 120 -14.07 -1.43 4.40
C TYR A 120 -13.81 -0.08 3.70
N SER A 121 -14.36 1.01 4.25
CA SER A 121 -14.12 2.35 3.73
C SER A 121 -12.88 2.96 4.36
N GLY A 122 -11.89 3.30 3.53
CA GLY A 122 -10.75 4.12 3.96
C GLY A 122 -9.73 3.41 4.84
N THR A 123 -9.66 2.08 4.76
CA THR A 123 -8.64 1.30 5.46
C THR A 123 -7.39 1.22 4.61
N THR A 124 -6.29 1.80 5.08
CA THR A 124 -4.96 1.63 4.49
C THR A 124 -4.18 0.61 5.30
N GLN A 125 -3.51 -0.33 4.64
CA GLN A 125 -2.58 -1.26 5.30
C GLN A 125 -1.14 -0.91 4.93
N VAL A 126 -0.25 -0.85 5.91
CA VAL A 126 1.18 -0.65 5.69
C VAL A 126 1.96 -1.79 6.31
N TYR A 127 2.82 -2.40 5.51
CA TYR A 127 3.72 -3.44 5.94
C TYR A 127 5.12 -2.84 6.02
N ILE A 128 5.76 -2.92 7.18
CA ILE A 128 7.14 -2.46 7.36
C ILE A 128 8.00 -3.70 7.57
N GLN A 129 8.82 -4.01 6.57
CA GLN A 129 9.80 -5.09 6.63
C GLN A 129 11.02 -4.64 7.43
N GLY A 130 11.52 -5.53 8.27
CA GLY A 130 12.71 -5.25 9.04
C GLY A 130 13.42 -6.48 9.58
N GLU A 131 14.57 -6.20 10.18
CA GLU A 131 15.37 -7.14 10.95
C GLU A 131 15.51 -6.66 12.39
N LEU A 132 15.25 -7.56 13.35
CA LEU A 132 15.22 -7.27 14.78
C LEU A 132 15.99 -8.32 15.57
N VAL A 133 16.62 -7.91 16.67
CA VAL A 133 17.30 -8.85 17.58
C VAL A 133 16.29 -9.67 18.37
N ALA A 134 15.19 -9.05 18.84
CA ALA A 134 14.14 -9.73 19.57
C ALA A 134 12.75 -9.45 18.97
N LEU A 135 11.93 -10.51 18.84
CA LEU A 135 10.57 -10.40 18.32
C LEU A 135 9.67 -9.47 19.16
N LYS A 136 9.94 -9.36 20.47
CA LYS A 136 9.22 -8.40 21.33
C LYS A 136 9.42 -6.94 20.92
N ASP A 137 10.51 -6.62 20.24
CA ASP A 137 10.73 -5.26 19.75
C ASP A 137 9.85 -4.96 18.53
N ALA A 138 9.40 -5.99 17.80
CA ALA A 138 8.35 -5.83 16.79
C ALA A 138 7.02 -5.38 17.41
N LEU A 139 6.75 -5.71 18.70
CA LEU A 139 5.56 -5.25 19.45
C LEU A 139 5.63 -3.77 19.83
N LYS A 140 6.82 -3.23 20.03
CA LYS A 140 7.00 -1.81 20.37
C LYS A 140 6.80 -0.89 19.17
N VAL A 141 6.71 -1.47 17.97
CA VAL A 141 6.57 -0.67 16.77
C VAL A 141 5.23 0.05 16.77
N THR A 142 5.28 1.37 16.68
CA THR A 142 4.11 2.24 16.47
C THR A 142 4.21 2.86 15.09
N ALA A 143 3.06 3.19 14.50
CA ALA A 143 3.01 3.91 13.25
C ALA A 143 1.83 4.88 13.20
N ALA A 144 1.98 5.96 12.46
CA ALA A 144 0.95 6.94 12.18
C ALA A 144 1.08 7.45 10.75
N LEU A 145 -0.05 7.78 10.14
CA LEU A 145 -0.10 8.56 8.90
C LEU A 145 -0.44 9.99 9.24
N ARG A 146 0.38 10.93 8.80
CA ARG A 146 0.12 12.37 8.89
C ARG A 146 -0.30 12.85 7.52
N LEU A 147 -1.46 13.50 7.45
CA LEU A 147 -1.95 14.16 6.24
C LEU A 147 -1.47 15.61 6.28
N LEU A 148 -0.77 16.06 5.25
CA LEU A 148 -0.10 17.35 5.22
C LEU A 148 -0.69 18.25 4.13
N ASP A 149 -0.78 19.55 4.39
CA ASP A 149 -1.10 20.56 3.37
C ASP A 149 0.10 20.90 2.47
N ALA A 150 -0.10 21.82 1.53
CA ALA A 150 0.94 22.26 0.59
C ALA A 150 2.19 22.86 1.28
N GLY A 151 2.03 23.40 2.48
CA GLY A 151 3.12 23.97 3.28
C GLY A 151 3.78 22.94 4.21
N GLY A 152 3.38 21.67 4.15
CA GLY A 152 3.88 20.61 5.03
C GLY A 152 3.27 20.65 6.44
N ARG A 153 2.24 21.47 6.69
CA ARG A 153 1.57 21.51 7.99
C ARG A 153 0.60 20.34 8.11
N GLU A 154 0.60 19.71 9.27
CA GLU A 154 -0.30 18.61 9.59
C GLU A 154 -1.76 19.09 9.62
N LEU A 155 -2.58 18.48 8.76
CA LEU A 155 -4.03 18.63 8.71
C LEU A 155 -4.73 17.62 9.61
N ALA A 156 -4.22 16.39 9.63
CA ALA A 156 -4.72 15.32 10.47
C ALA A 156 -3.65 14.25 10.70
N ARG A 157 -3.87 13.45 11.75
CA ARG A 157 -3.07 12.28 12.09
C ARG A 157 -3.99 11.07 12.29
N ILE A 158 -3.61 9.96 11.68
CA ILE A 158 -4.27 8.67 11.79
C ILE A 158 -3.28 7.73 12.46
N ASP A 159 -3.46 7.46 13.74
CA ASP A 159 -2.64 6.47 14.43
C ASP A 159 -3.04 5.05 14.01
N SER A 160 -2.06 4.14 13.93
CA SER A 160 -2.34 2.76 13.56
C SER A 160 -3.23 2.10 14.60
N ARG A 161 -4.29 1.41 14.15
CA ARG A 161 -5.02 0.46 14.97
C ARG A 161 -4.16 -0.79 15.07
N ARG A 162 -3.38 -0.87 16.13
CA ARG A 162 -2.83 -2.15 16.58
C ARG A 162 -3.77 -2.66 17.65
N ASP A 163 -4.39 -3.82 17.40
CA ASP A 163 -5.02 -4.54 18.50
C ASP A 163 -3.89 -4.89 19.48
N ALA A 164 -3.88 -4.28 20.65
CA ALA A 164 -2.86 -4.53 21.68
C ALA A 164 -2.89 -6.00 22.16
N ALA A 165 -3.99 -6.72 21.91
CA ALA A 165 -4.12 -8.16 22.14
C ALA A 165 -3.73 -9.01 20.92
N ALA A 166 -3.62 -8.41 19.73
CA ALA A 166 -3.03 -9.09 18.58
C ALA A 166 -1.52 -9.22 18.84
N LYS A 167 -1.15 -10.41 19.34
CA LYS A 167 0.21 -10.95 19.22
C LYS A 167 0.72 -10.50 17.85
N VAL A 168 1.93 -9.93 17.76
CA VAL A 168 2.65 -9.79 16.46
C VAL A 168 2.27 -11.00 15.66
N ASP A 169 1.77 -10.86 14.42
CA ASP A 169 1.46 -12.05 13.63
C ASP A 169 2.78 -12.79 13.44
N GLN A 170 3.07 -13.73 14.36
CA GLN A 170 4.39 -14.34 14.51
C GLN A 170 4.69 -15.14 13.25
N GLY A 171 3.65 -15.55 12.52
CA GLY A 171 3.77 -16.16 11.20
C GLY A 171 4.31 -15.24 10.12
N LEU A 172 4.41 -13.93 10.35
CA LEU A 172 5.08 -12.98 9.45
C LEU A 172 6.54 -12.73 9.83
N TRP A 173 7.05 -13.40 10.86
CA TRP A 173 8.43 -13.27 11.33
C TRP A 173 9.12 -14.63 11.37
N THR A 174 10.27 -14.71 10.72
CA THR A 174 11.12 -15.88 10.70
C THR A 174 12.40 -15.57 11.47
N ARG A 175 12.84 -16.49 12.33
CA ARG A 175 14.13 -16.39 12.98
C ARG A 175 15.19 -17.00 12.06
N GLU A 176 16.10 -16.16 11.58
CA GLU A 176 17.21 -16.52 10.70
C GLU A 176 18.52 -16.34 11.46
N CYS A 177 19.44 -17.30 11.36
CA CYS A 177 20.75 -17.23 12.01
C CYS A 177 21.85 -17.26 10.95
N GLN A 178 22.69 -16.22 10.93
CA GLN A 178 23.84 -16.11 10.05
C GLN A 178 25.06 -15.76 10.91
N ASP A 179 26.19 -16.45 10.67
CA ASP A 179 27.46 -16.21 11.38
C ASP A 179 27.33 -16.18 12.91
N ASN A 180 26.57 -17.13 13.48
CA ASN A 180 26.23 -17.23 14.91
C ASN A 180 25.42 -16.06 15.49
N VAL A 181 24.87 -15.18 14.65
CA VAL A 181 23.95 -14.12 15.05
C VAL A 181 22.55 -14.45 14.55
N CYS A 182 21.62 -14.66 15.49
CA CYS A 182 20.22 -14.88 15.14
C CYS A 182 19.45 -13.56 15.17
N ARG A 183 18.73 -13.27 14.08
CA ARG A 183 17.84 -12.13 13.93
C ARG A 183 16.46 -12.61 13.50
N TRP A 184 15.44 -11.85 13.87
CA TRP A 184 14.09 -12.01 13.36
C TRP A 184 13.94 -11.14 12.13
N ARG A 185 13.50 -11.73 11.03
CA ARG A 185 13.20 -11.04 9.77
C ARG A 185 11.74 -11.22 9.44
N GLY A 186 11.06 -10.12 9.09
CA GLY A 186 9.62 -10.19 8.89
C GLY A 186 8.97 -8.84 8.69
N PHE A 187 7.64 -8.83 8.82
CA PHE A 187 6.81 -7.63 8.64
C PHE A 187 6.06 -7.25 9.91
N SER A 188 6.09 -5.96 10.24
CA SER A 188 5.06 -5.35 11.07
C SER A 188 3.94 -4.85 10.16
N VAL A 189 2.70 -5.23 10.46
CA VAL A 189 1.52 -4.76 9.71
C VAL A 189 0.79 -3.72 10.54
N PHE A 190 0.45 -2.60 9.91
CA PHE A 190 -0.30 -1.50 10.51
C PHE A 190 -1.56 -1.25 9.69
N GLU A 191 -2.68 -1.13 10.39
CA GLU A 191 -3.94 -0.72 9.79
C GLU A 191 -4.24 0.72 10.20
N PHE A 192 -4.55 1.55 9.21
CA PHE A 192 -4.96 2.93 9.41
C PHE A 192 -6.37 3.08 8.89
N SER A 193 -7.30 3.49 9.74
CA SER A 193 -8.67 3.74 9.34
C SER A 193 -8.97 5.23 9.40
N ASP A 194 -9.41 5.80 8.30
CA ASP A 194 -9.70 7.23 8.18
C ASP A 194 -11.14 7.62 8.52
N TYR A 195 -11.92 6.75 9.16
CA TYR A 195 -13.38 6.92 9.36
C TYR A 195 -13.77 8.27 9.98
N ASP A 196 -12.92 8.82 10.84
CA ASP A 196 -13.14 10.08 11.56
C ASP A 196 -12.53 11.30 10.85
N ILE A 197 -11.85 11.10 9.71
CA ILE A 197 -11.24 12.17 8.91
C ILE A 197 -12.28 12.75 7.95
N ARG A 198 -12.46 14.06 8.04
CA ARG A 198 -13.44 14.79 7.21
C ARG A 198 -13.05 14.79 5.72
N PRO A 199 -14.01 14.75 4.78
CA PRO A 199 -13.72 14.78 3.34
C PRO A 199 -12.86 15.98 2.90
N GLU A 200 -13.08 17.16 3.51
CA GLU A 200 -12.33 18.37 3.18
C GLU A 200 -10.85 18.26 3.56
N THR A 201 -10.53 17.44 4.57
CA THR A 201 -9.14 17.15 4.95
C THR A 201 -8.45 16.40 3.82
N HIS A 202 -9.08 15.35 3.29
CA HIS A 202 -8.55 14.59 2.16
C HIS A 202 -8.37 15.44 0.90
N ALA A 203 -9.33 16.33 0.61
CA ALA A 203 -9.26 17.26 -0.51
C ALA A 203 -8.11 18.27 -0.36
N ALA A 204 -7.80 18.69 0.87
CA ALA A 204 -6.70 19.60 1.17
C ALA A 204 -5.33 18.92 1.24
N THR A 205 -5.27 17.60 1.44
CA THR A 205 -4.01 16.84 1.55
C THR A 205 -3.18 16.93 0.28
N GLN A 206 -1.93 17.38 0.43
CA GLN A 206 -0.91 17.41 -0.62
C GLN A 206 0.20 16.38 -0.39
N GLY A 207 0.45 16.02 0.88
CA GLY A 207 1.44 15.02 1.25
C GLY A 207 0.90 14.03 2.27
N VAL A 208 1.39 12.80 2.22
CA VAL A 208 1.22 11.82 3.30
C VAL A 208 2.59 11.46 3.85
N GLN A 209 2.70 11.52 5.16
CA GLN A 209 3.91 11.16 5.87
C GLN A 209 3.63 9.94 6.75
N LEU A 210 4.34 8.84 6.51
CA LEU A 210 4.37 7.69 7.39
C LEU A 210 5.43 7.95 8.47
N VAL A 211 4.99 8.03 9.72
CA VAL A 211 5.87 8.14 10.89
C VAL A 211 5.78 6.84 11.66
N PHE A 212 6.92 6.21 11.95
CA PHE A 212 6.95 4.94 12.68
C PHE A 212 8.17 4.87 13.60
N ASP A 213 7.99 4.36 14.82
CA ASP A 213 9.08 4.15 15.77
C ASP A 213 9.22 2.67 16.05
N ARG A 214 10.46 2.17 16.08
CA ARG A 214 10.80 0.76 16.28
C ARG A 214 11.61 0.48 17.53
N GLY A 215 11.52 1.39 18.50
CA GLY A 215 12.29 1.39 19.73
C GLY A 215 13.65 2.08 19.61
N TYR A 216 13.91 2.77 18.48
CA TYR A 216 15.15 3.49 18.20
C TYR A 216 14.92 4.98 17.93
N GLY A 217 13.66 5.43 17.97
CA GLY A 217 13.25 6.78 17.59
C GLY A 217 12.32 6.77 16.37
N PRO A 218 11.64 7.90 16.11
CA PRO A 218 10.70 8.01 15.01
C PRO A 218 11.41 8.12 13.67
N GLU A 219 11.14 7.19 12.76
CA GLU A 219 11.50 7.28 11.35
C GLU A 219 10.34 7.84 10.55
N THR A 220 10.69 8.55 9.46
CA THR A 220 9.72 9.27 8.66
C THR A 220 9.90 8.97 7.17
N ARG A 221 8.79 8.79 6.45
CA ARG A 221 8.73 8.66 4.99
C ARG A 221 7.68 9.57 4.41
N ASP A 222 8.11 10.37 3.45
CA ASP A 222 7.22 11.27 2.72
C ASP A 222 6.79 10.65 1.40
N TYR A 223 5.51 10.85 1.09
CA TYR A 223 4.86 10.40 -0.12
C TYR A 223 4.04 11.53 -0.73
N THR A 224 4.02 11.55 -2.06
CA THR A 224 3.11 12.33 -2.89
C THR A 224 2.12 11.39 -3.58
N ALA A 225 0.96 11.88 -3.99
CA ALA A 225 0.01 11.05 -4.73
C ALA A 225 0.59 10.54 -6.07
N ALA A 226 1.51 11.30 -6.67
CA ALA A 226 2.22 10.91 -7.89
C ALA A 226 3.10 9.66 -7.70
N ASP A 227 3.62 9.40 -6.50
CA ASP A 227 4.41 8.21 -6.23
C ASP A 227 3.62 6.92 -6.46
N PHE A 228 2.30 6.95 -6.26
CA PHE A 228 1.39 5.82 -6.46
C PHE A 228 1.00 5.61 -7.93
N THR A 229 1.53 6.40 -8.85
CA THR A 229 1.49 6.09 -10.30
C THR A 229 2.49 5.00 -10.69
N ARG A 230 3.36 4.60 -9.76
CA ARG A 230 4.40 3.58 -9.91
C ARG A 230 4.14 2.42 -8.95
N LEU A 231 4.78 1.29 -9.22
CA LEU A 231 4.72 0.12 -8.33
C LEU A 231 5.80 0.15 -7.24
N SER A 232 6.88 0.90 -7.46
CA SER A 232 7.96 1.01 -6.48
C SER A 232 8.64 2.38 -6.44
N LEU A 233 9.21 2.68 -5.26
CA LEU A 233 10.15 3.78 -5.01
C LEU A 233 11.43 3.22 -4.41
N GLY A 234 12.58 3.70 -4.87
CA GLY A 234 13.87 3.17 -4.40
C GLY A 234 14.11 1.73 -4.88
N GLY A 235 15.37 1.30 -4.76
CA GLY A 235 15.86 0.06 -5.37
C GLY A 235 16.60 0.31 -6.68
N LYS A 236 17.74 -0.38 -6.82
CA LYS A 236 18.51 -0.51 -8.07
C LYS A 236 17.81 -1.47 -9.02
#